data_AF-A0A3D0C6T2-F1
#
_entry.id   AF-A0A3D0C6T2-F1
#
_cell.length_a   1.000
_cell.length_b   1.000
_cell.length_c   1.000
_cell.angle_alpha   90.00
_cell.angle_beta   90.00
_cell.angle_gamma   90.00
#
_symmetry.space_group_name_H-M   'P 1'
#
loop_
_entity.id
_entity.type
_entity.pdbx_description
1 polymer ?
#
loop_
_entity_poly.entity_id
_entity_poly.type
_entity_poly.pdbx_seq_one_letter_code
_entity_poly.pdbx_strand_id
1 'polypeptide(L)'
;MVKLLSSLMIFISLSMPAQQLGDTSFKPKNTTRTFSASQSPVVLLDEAHHNFHTMDGRYRPFVDILKSDGYTVEKNKSKFTKESLSHAEILIISNALHSKNIENWDLPNYSAFSRNEIEAVYQWVKNGGSLFLIADHMPFPRAAEDMAAVFGFQFNNGYVEELTNKA
;
A
#
# COMPACT_ATOMS: atom_id res chain seq x y z
N MET A 1 -18.22 18.94 -59.42
CA MET A 1 -18.90 18.07 -58.43
C MET A 1 -18.16 16.75 -58.39
N VAL A 2 -17.84 16.25 -57.19
CA VAL A 2 -17.04 15.05 -56.90
C VAL A 2 -15.52 15.32 -56.92
N LYS A 3 -14.83 14.86 -55.86
CA LYS A 3 -13.39 14.99 -55.51
C LYS A 3 -13.10 16.32 -54.78
N LEU A 4 -12.80 16.41 -53.48
CA LEU A 4 -12.25 15.49 -52.49
C LEU A 4 -12.76 15.97 -51.11
N LEU A 5 -13.86 15.43 -50.59
CA LEU A 5 -14.10 15.44 -49.13
C LEU A 5 -13.61 14.10 -48.60
N SER A 6 -12.30 13.88 -48.71
CA SER A 6 -11.65 12.74 -48.10
C SER A 6 -11.45 13.07 -46.63
N SER A 7 -12.41 12.58 -45.83
CA SER A 7 -12.33 12.26 -44.41
C SER A 7 -10.91 12.36 -43.83
N LEU A 8 -10.62 13.46 -43.13
CA LEU A 8 -9.52 13.50 -42.17
C LEU A 8 -10.11 13.15 -40.80
N MET A 9 -10.44 11.86 -40.61
CA MET A 9 -10.59 11.31 -39.27
C MET A 9 -9.21 11.33 -38.62
N ILE A 10 -8.92 12.40 -37.89
CA ILE A 10 -7.77 12.48 -37.00
C ILE A 10 -7.99 11.42 -35.92
N PHE A 11 -7.33 10.26 -36.06
CA PHE A 11 -7.17 9.32 -34.96
C PHE A 11 -6.23 9.96 -33.94
N ILE A 12 -6.80 10.77 -33.04
CA ILE A 12 -6.09 11.14 -31.81
C ILE A 12 -6.00 9.85 -31.00
N SER A 13 -4.85 9.19 -31.07
CA SER A 13 -4.50 8.10 -30.18
C SER A 13 -4.37 8.68 -28.77
N LEU A 14 -5.47 8.73 -28.04
CA LEU A 14 -5.45 8.97 -26.61
C LEU A 14 -4.71 7.78 -25.98
N SER A 15 -3.42 7.94 -25.73
CA SER A 15 -2.65 7.03 -24.89
C SER A 15 -3.24 7.10 -23.49
N MET A 16 -4.22 6.24 -23.20
CA MET A 16 -4.70 6.07 -21.83
C MET A 16 -3.63 5.26 -21.09
N PRO A 17 -2.92 5.82 -20.10
CA PRO A 17 -2.05 5.01 -19.26
C PRO A 17 -2.87 3.90 -18.61
N ALA A 18 -2.42 2.66 -18.76
CA ALA A 18 -3.01 1.54 -18.04
C ALA A 18 -2.85 1.79 -16.54
N GLN A 19 -3.96 1.94 -15.83
CA GLN A 19 -3.95 2.19 -14.39
C GLN A 19 -4.27 0.90 -13.65
N GLN A 20 -3.42 0.53 -12.69
CA GLN A 20 -3.78 -0.49 -11.73
C GLN A 20 -4.89 0.08 -10.82
N LEU A 21 -6.02 -0.60 -10.74
CA LEU A 21 -7.18 -0.25 -9.90
C LEU A 21 -7.58 -1.44 -9.04
N GLY A 22 -8.19 -1.17 -7.88
CA GLY A 22 -8.76 -2.22 -7.05
C GLY A 22 -10.01 -2.80 -7.69
N ASP A 23 -10.21 -4.12 -7.58
CA ASP A 23 -11.45 -4.77 -8.01
C ASP A 23 -12.60 -4.39 -7.08
N THR A 24 -13.49 -3.53 -7.55
CA THR A 24 -14.66 -3.06 -6.79
C THR A 24 -15.83 -4.04 -6.80
N SER A 25 -15.76 -5.07 -7.65
CA SER A 25 -16.78 -6.13 -7.78
C SER A 25 -16.45 -7.38 -6.96
N PHE A 26 -15.23 -7.46 -6.42
CA PHE A 26 -14.79 -8.55 -5.57
C PHE A 26 -15.74 -8.77 -4.39
N LYS A 27 -16.04 -10.05 -4.12
CA LYS A 27 -16.82 -10.47 -2.96
C LYS A 27 -16.05 -11.56 -2.21
N PRO A 28 -15.67 -11.32 -0.94
CA PRO A 28 -15.04 -12.35 -0.12
C PRO A 28 -15.94 -13.60 -0.04
N LYS A 29 -15.30 -14.77 -0.01
CA LYS A 29 -15.99 -16.07 0.07
C LYS A 29 -15.79 -16.74 1.44
N ASN A 30 -15.38 -15.99 2.45
CA ASN A 30 -15.19 -16.51 3.81
C ASN A 30 -16.51 -17.12 4.29
N THR A 31 -16.47 -18.41 4.64
CA THR A 31 -17.62 -19.16 5.18
C THR A 31 -17.65 -19.16 6.70
N THR A 32 -16.55 -18.73 7.33
CA THR A 32 -16.40 -18.59 8.76
C THR A 32 -15.98 -17.16 9.09
N ARG A 33 -16.44 -16.68 10.24
CA ARG A 33 -16.06 -15.38 10.79
C ARG A 33 -15.32 -15.64 12.09
N THR A 34 -14.02 -15.40 12.11
CA THR A 34 -13.16 -15.67 13.27
C THR A 34 -13.50 -14.76 14.45
N PHE A 35 -13.76 -13.47 14.19
CA PHE A 35 -13.95 -12.47 15.24
C PHE A 35 -15.39 -11.96 15.31
N SER A 36 -15.94 -11.95 16.53
CA SER A 36 -17.21 -11.29 16.83
C SER A 36 -17.03 -9.77 16.91
N ALA A 37 -18.12 -9.01 16.81
CA ALA A 37 -18.04 -7.55 16.89
C ALA A 37 -17.48 -7.04 18.23
N SER A 38 -17.73 -7.74 19.34
CA SER A 38 -17.23 -7.38 20.68
C SER A 38 -15.78 -7.82 20.94
N GLN A 39 -15.19 -8.61 20.04
CA GLN A 39 -13.81 -9.12 20.13
C GLN A 39 -13.06 -8.90 18.82
N SER A 40 -13.42 -7.82 18.11
CA SER A 40 -12.88 -7.50 16.78
C SER A 40 -11.53 -6.82 16.91
N PRO A 41 -10.42 -7.42 16.44
CA PRO A 41 -9.13 -6.75 16.44
C PRO A 41 -9.18 -5.55 15.47
N VAL A 42 -8.62 -4.45 15.92
CA VAL A 42 -8.47 -3.21 15.15
C VAL A 42 -7.21 -3.30 14.31
N VAL A 43 -7.42 -3.10 13.01
CA VAL A 43 -6.39 -3.05 11.97
C VAL A 43 -6.33 -1.64 11.42
N LEU A 44 -5.22 -0.96 11.61
CA LEU A 44 -4.92 0.30 10.93
C LEU A 44 -4.26 0.01 9.59
N LEU A 45 -4.88 0.45 8.50
CA LEU A 45 -4.23 0.53 7.19
C LEU A 45 -3.66 1.93 6.99
N ASP A 46 -2.35 2.03 6.78
CA ASP A 46 -1.66 3.28 6.56
C ASP A 46 -2.09 3.94 5.23
N GLU A 47 -2.60 5.17 5.34
CA GLU A 47 -2.83 6.11 4.25
C GLU A 47 -2.15 7.47 4.52
N ALA A 48 -1.29 7.56 5.56
CA ALA A 48 -0.60 8.80 5.94
C ALA A 48 0.69 9.03 5.14
N HIS A 49 1.24 7.97 4.53
CA HIS A 49 2.56 7.98 3.91
C HIS A 49 2.51 7.71 2.40
N HIS A 50 1.54 8.34 1.72
CA HIS A 50 1.38 8.26 0.25
C HIS A 50 1.39 6.82 -0.28
N ASN A 51 0.83 5.90 0.51
CA ASN A 51 0.80 4.48 0.22
C ASN A 51 0.16 4.22 -1.14
N PHE A 52 0.81 3.41 -1.96
CA PHE A 52 0.28 3.02 -3.28
C PHE A 52 -1.04 2.22 -3.14
N HIS A 53 -1.16 1.50 -2.03
CA HIS A 53 -2.29 0.68 -1.63
C HIS A 53 -3.11 1.36 -0.53
N THR A 54 -4.32 1.83 -0.87
CA THR A 54 -5.26 2.47 0.07
C THR A 54 -6.51 1.61 0.29
N MET A 55 -7.22 1.85 1.40
CA MET A 55 -8.33 1.02 1.86
C MET A 55 -9.47 0.97 0.83
N ASP A 56 -9.80 2.12 0.25
CA ASP A 56 -10.88 2.25 -0.74
C ASP A 56 -10.37 2.14 -2.18
N GLY A 57 -9.05 2.08 -2.36
CA GLY A 57 -8.38 2.00 -3.65
C GLY A 57 -7.94 0.58 -3.97
N ARG A 58 -6.68 0.43 -4.37
CA ARG A 58 -6.09 -0.83 -4.84
C ARG A 58 -6.16 -1.97 -3.83
N TYR A 59 -6.20 -1.66 -2.54
CA TYR A 59 -6.18 -2.65 -1.47
C TYR A 59 -7.57 -3.04 -0.96
N ARG A 60 -8.63 -2.51 -1.58
CA ARG A 60 -10.01 -2.79 -1.18
C ARG A 60 -10.34 -4.28 -1.07
N PRO A 61 -10.00 -5.16 -2.04
CA PRO A 61 -10.29 -6.59 -1.89
C PRO A 61 -9.67 -7.22 -0.63
N PHE A 62 -8.45 -6.82 -0.27
CA PHE A 62 -7.81 -7.30 0.95
C PHE A 62 -8.53 -6.82 2.21
N VAL A 63 -8.94 -5.55 2.23
CA VAL A 63 -9.75 -5.00 3.33
C VAL A 63 -11.09 -5.71 3.45
N ASP A 64 -11.73 -6.01 2.32
CA ASP A 64 -13.02 -6.73 2.30
C ASP A 64 -12.86 -8.14 2.87
N ILE A 65 -11.74 -8.83 2.59
CA ILE A 65 -11.41 -10.13 3.21
C ILE A 65 -11.32 -10.00 4.73
N LEU A 66 -10.54 -9.05 5.24
CA LEU A 66 -10.39 -8.84 6.70
C LEU A 66 -11.74 -8.53 7.36
N LYS A 67 -12.52 -7.62 6.78
CA LYS A 67 -13.85 -7.29 7.30
C LYS A 67 -14.78 -8.49 7.29
N SER A 68 -14.72 -9.34 6.25
CA SER A 68 -15.54 -10.55 6.17
C SER A 68 -15.19 -11.60 7.23
N ASP A 69 -13.94 -11.64 7.69
CA ASP A 69 -13.49 -12.50 8.80
C ASP A 69 -13.75 -11.88 10.19
N GLY A 70 -14.20 -10.63 10.22
CA GLY A 70 -14.70 -9.98 11.42
C GLY A 70 -13.77 -8.97 12.07
N TYR A 71 -12.69 -8.57 11.42
CA TYR A 71 -11.80 -7.50 11.87
C TYR A 71 -12.44 -6.11 11.72
N THR A 72 -12.03 -5.17 12.57
CA THR A 72 -12.34 -3.74 12.44
C THR A 72 -11.18 -3.10 11.68
N VAL A 73 -11.39 -2.75 10.42
CA VAL A 73 -10.34 -2.13 9.59
C VAL A 73 -10.61 -0.63 9.46
N GLU A 74 -9.62 0.17 9.85
CA GLU A 74 -9.67 1.63 9.84
C GLU A 74 -8.53 2.22 9.00
N LYS A 75 -8.76 3.40 8.45
CA LYS A 75 -7.70 4.18 7.78
C LYS A 75 -6.89 4.93 8.82
N ASN A 76 -5.58 4.76 8.81
CA ASN A 76 -4.69 5.68 9.50
C ASN A 76 -4.26 6.81 8.56
N LYS A 77 -4.65 8.05 8.85
CA LYS A 77 -4.24 9.26 8.11
C LYS A 77 -3.34 10.18 8.91
N SER A 78 -2.91 9.72 10.08
CA SER A 78 -2.06 10.47 11.01
C SER A 78 -0.66 9.87 11.03
N LYS A 79 0.33 10.68 11.40
CA LYS A 79 1.68 10.20 11.69
C LYS A 79 1.66 9.14 12.78
N PHE A 80 2.61 8.22 12.74
CA PHE A 80 2.74 7.20 13.78
C PHE A 80 3.25 7.79 15.09
N THR A 81 2.42 7.77 16.11
CA THR A 81 2.78 8.09 17.49
C THR A 81 2.28 6.98 18.42
N LYS A 82 2.70 7.01 19.68
CA LYS A 82 2.18 6.10 20.69
C LYS A 82 0.65 6.21 20.79
N GLU A 83 0.14 7.44 20.74
CA GLU A 83 -1.28 7.74 20.88
C GLU A 83 -2.05 7.25 19.65
N SER A 84 -1.55 7.51 18.43
CA SER A 84 -2.24 7.11 17.20
C SER A 84 -2.32 5.60 16.99
N LEU A 85 -1.41 4.84 17.60
CA LEU A 85 -1.34 3.37 17.52
C LEU A 85 -1.98 2.66 18.73
N SER A 86 -2.33 3.40 19.79
CA SER A 86 -2.69 2.82 21.10
C SER A 86 -3.95 1.95 21.09
N HIS A 87 -4.85 2.17 20.14
CA HIS A 87 -6.11 1.44 20.02
C HIS A 87 -6.07 0.32 18.98
N ALA A 88 -4.93 0.11 18.34
CA ALA A 88 -4.78 -0.86 17.26
C ALA A 88 -3.96 -2.07 17.71
N GLU A 89 -4.39 -3.27 17.31
CA GLU A 89 -3.61 -4.50 17.48
C GLU A 89 -2.72 -4.77 16.26
N ILE A 90 -3.12 -4.31 15.07
CA ILE A 90 -2.41 -4.54 13.82
C ILE A 90 -2.21 -3.22 13.06
N LEU A 91 -1.00 -2.98 12.56
CA LEU A 91 -0.69 -1.91 11.63
C LEU A 91 -0.25 -2.53 10.29
N ILE A 92 -0.91 -2.12 9.21
CA ILE A 92 -0.57 -2.53 7.86
C ILE A 92 -0.01 -1.33 7.11
N ILE A 93 1.22 -1.47 6.63
CA ILE A 93 1.90 -0.49 5.79
C ILE A 93 2.15 -1.17 4.45
N SER A 94 1.50 -0.67 3.39
CA SER A 94 1.60 -1.29 2.07
C SER A 94 2.08 -0.29 1.03
N ASN A 95 3.33 -0.46 0.59
CA ASN A 95 3.98 0.35 -0.43
C ASN A 95 3.93 1.86 -0.13
N ALA A 96 4.41 2.25 1.05
CA ALA A 96 4.56 3.65 1.45
C ALA A 96 5.59 4.39 0.58
N LEU A 97 5.41 5.69 0.40
CA LEU A 97 6.28 6.56 -0.39
C LEU A 97 6.61 7.85 0.36
N HIS A 98 7.87 8.26 0.26
CA HIS A 98 8.26 9.62 0.60
C HIS A 98 7.64 10.61 -0.41
N SER A 99 7.31 11.82 0.03
CA SER A 99 6.64 12.83 -0.81
C SER A 99 7.40 13.19 -2.09
N LYS A 100 8.74 13.12 -2.05
CA LYS A 100 9.61 13.32 -3.23
C LYS A 100 9.53 12.20 -4.28
N ASN A 101 8.99 11.03 -3.92
CA ASN A 101 8.90 9.86 -4.78
C ASN A 101 7.46 9.46 -5.13
N ILE A 102 6.49 10.37 -5.00
CA ILE A 102 5.10 10.08 -5.39
C ILE A 102 5.00 9.93 -6.91
N GLU A 103 5.60 10.85 -7.66
CA GLU A 103 5.51 10.90 -9.13
C GLU A 103 6.80 10.46 -9.83
N ASN A 104 7.96 10.67 -9.19
CA ASN A 104 9.26 10.28 -9.75
C ASN A 104 9.95 9.21 -8.89
N TRP A 105 10.14 8.03 -9.48
CA TRP A 105 10.77 6.88 -8.82
C TRP A 105 12.27 6.76 -9.12
N ASP A 106 12.84 7.69 -9.90
CA ASP A 106 14.28 7.77 -10.12
C ASP A 106 15.04 7.91 -8.80
N LEU A 107 16.27 7.40 -8.81
CA LEU A 107 17.17 7.54 -7.68
C LEU A 107 17.59 9.02 -7.50
N PRO A 108 17.80 9.48 -6.24
CA PRO A 108 17.65 8.71 -5.01
C PRO A 108 16.19 8.57 -4.54
N ASN A 109 15.87 7.43 -3.94
CA ASN A 109 14.62 7.26 -3.19
C ASN A 109 14.84 7.53 -1.70
N TYR A 110 13.82 8.00 -1.01
CA TYR A 110 13.90 8.45 0.39
C TYR A 110 13.00 7.63 1.30
N SER A 111 13.36 7.55 2.59
CA SER A 111 12.51 6.91 3.62
C SER A 111 11.15 7.61 3.71
N ALA A 112 10.06 6.84 3.76
CA ALA A 112 8.72 7.39 3.94
C ALA A 112 8.46 7.88 5.38
N PHE A 113 9.26 7.40 6.34
CA PHE A 113 8.99 7.57 7.77
C PHE A 113 10.08 8.41 8.42
N SER A 114 9.67 9.27 9.36
CA SER A 114 10.62 9.93 10.23
C SER A 114 11.21 8.95 11.27
N ARG A 115 12.37 9.31 11.85
CA ARG A 115 12.96 8.51 12.94
C ARG A 115 12.01 8.33 14.12
N ASN A 116 11.22 9.36 14.44
CA ASN A 116 10.26 9.32 15.54
C ASN A 116 9.12 8.33 15.27
N GLU A 117 8.66 8.24 14.02
CA GLU A 117 7.61 7.30 13.62
C GLU A 117 8.13 5.86 13.65
N ILE A 118 9.35 5.63 13.18
CA ILE A 118 10.01 4.32 13.26
C ILE A 118 10.15 3.87 14.72
N GLU A 119 10.59 4.77 15.60
CA GLU A 119 10.69 4.48 17.04
C GLU A 119 9.31 4.20 17.65
N ALA A 120 8.28 4.97 17.29
CA ALA A 120 6.92 4.74 17.79
C ALA A 120 6.37 3.37 17.38
N VAL A 121 6.55 2.97 16.11
CA VAL A 121 6.14 1.65 15.62
C VAL A 121 6.96 0.54 16.30
N TYR A 122 8.28 0.71 16.43
CA TYR A 122 9.14 -0.25 17.11
C TYR A 122 8.71 -0.50 18.56
N GLN A 123 8.48 0.58 19.34
CA GLN A 123 8.02 0.45 20.73
C GLN A 123 6.61 -0.12 20.81
N TRP A 124 5.71 0.24 19.90
CA TRP A 124 4.36 -0.33 19.86
C TRP A 124 4.39 -1.84 19.57
N VAL A 125 5.19 -2.30 18.60
CA VAL A 125 5.38 -3.75 18.33
C VAL A 125 5.99 -4.45 19.54
N LYS A 126 7.01 -3.87 20.17
CA LYS A 126 7.64 -4.42 21.38
C LYS A 126 6.65 -4.58 22.54
N ASN A 127 5.59 -3.78 22.58
CA ASN A 127 4.53 -3.81 23.58
C ASN A 127 3.32 -4.68 23.17
N GLY A 128 3.43 -5.47 22.10
CA GLY A 128 2.42 -6.46 21.69
C GLY A 128 1.66 -6.13 20.41
N GLY A 129 1.92 -4.98 19.78
CA GLY A 129 1.40 -4.66 18.45
C GLY A 129 1.97 -5.55 17.35
N SER A 130 1.22 -5.75 16.27
CA SER A 130 1.66 -6.56 15.11
C SER A 130 1.81 -5.70 13.86
N LEU A 131 3.02 -5.64 13.30
CA LEU A 131 3.30 -4.93 12.05
C LEU A 131 3.24 -5.87 10.84
N PHE A 132 2.42 -5.52 9.84
CA PHE A 132 2.49 -6.10 8.50
C PHE A 132 3.04 -5.07 7.51
N LEU A 133 4.32 -5.20 7.18
CA LEU A 133 5.06 -4.28 6.30
C LEU A 133 5.25 -4.90 4.91
N ILE A 134 4.76 -4.22 3.88
CA ILE A 134 4.84 -4.66 2.48
C ILE A 134 5.59 -3.60 1.66
N ALA A 135 6.60 -4.06 0.93
CA ALA A 135 7.32 -3.30 -0.09
C ALA A 135 7.45 -4.16 -1.35
N ASP A 136 6.94 -3.64 -2.47
CA ASP A 136 7.11 -4.20 -3.82
C ASP A 136 8.51 -3.83 -4.36
N HIS A 137 8.72 -3.84 -5.67
CA HIS A 137 9.96 -3.38 -6.30
C HIS A 137 10.28 -1.89 -5.99
N MET A 138 11.46 -1.41 -6.40
CA MET A 138 11.83 0.00 -6.19
C MET A 138 10.74 0.98 -6.69
N PRO A 139 10.41 2.04 -5.93
CA PRO A 139 11.18 2.63 -4.84
C PRO A 139 10.74 2.22 -3.42
N PHE A 140 9.71 1.37 -3.30
CA PHE A 140 9.09 1.02 -2.03
C PHE A 140 10.04 0.40 -0.99
N PRO A 141 11.00 -0.48 -1.36
CA PRO A 141 11.95 -1.05 -0.42
C PRO A 141 12.82 0.04 0.22
N ARG A 142 13.27 1.05 -0.54
CA ARG A 142 14.03 2.17 0.04
C ARG A 142 13.19 3.04 0.96
N ALA A 143 11.91 3.22 0.64
CA ALA A 143 10.98 3.97 1.48
C ALA A 143 10.72 3.29 2.84
N ALA A 144 10.74 1.95 2.87
CA ALA A 144 10.52 1.15 4.07
C ALA A 144 11.80 0.63 4.75
N GLU A 145 12.98 0.88 4.17
CA GLU A 145 14.25 0.27 4.60
C GLU A 145 14.54 0.51 6.08
N ASP A 146 14.50 1.76 6.53
CA ASP A 146 14.83 2.11 7.93
C ASP A 146 13.80 1.53 8.92
N MET A 147 12.53 1.37 8.50
CA MET A 147 11.49 0.71 9.30
C MET A 147 11.75 -0.79 9.41
N ALA A 148 12.13 -1.46 8.31
CA ALA A 148 12.46 -2.88 8.33
C ALA A 148 13.74 -3.16 9.13
N ALA A 149 14.73 -2.27 9.03
CA ALA A 149 16.04 -2.41 9.65
C ALA A 149 15.99 -2.46 11.18
N VAL A 150 15.08 -1.71 11.84
CA VAL A 150 14.93 -1.76 13.30
C VAL A 150 14.37 -3.11 13.79
N PHE A 151 13.79 -3.91 12.91
CA PHE A 151 13.36 -5.28 13.18
C PHE A 151 14.36 -6.34 12.67
N GLY A 152 15.53 -5.94 12.19
CA GLY A 152 16.57 -6.86 11.73
C GLY A 152 16.42 -7.35 10.28
N PHE A 153 15.55 -6.74 9.49
CA PHE A 153 15.36 -7.06 8.08
C PHE A 153 16.06 -6.04 7.18
N GLN A 154 16.57 -6.49 6.04
CA GLN A 154 17.16 -5.63 5.02
C GLN A 154 16.36 -5.75 3.73
N PHE A 155 16.13 -4.62 3.08
CA PHE A 155 15.44 -4.54 1.81
C PHE A 155 16.43 -4.21 0.69
N ASN A 156 16.29 -4.90 -0.45
CA ASN A 156 17.01 -4.57 -1.67
C ASN A 156 16.13 -3.67 -2.53
N ASN A 157 16.57 -2.44 -2.77
CA ASN A 157 15.84 -1.49 -3.62
C ASN A 157 16.09 -1.78 -5.10
N GLY A 158 15.36 -2.76 -5.65
CA GLY A 158 15.48 -3.17 -7.03
C GLY A 158 14.27 -3.95 -7.52
N TYR A 159 14.46 -4.73 -8.58
CA TYR A 159 13.44 -5.59 -9.20
C TYR A 159 13.86 -7.05 -9.10
N VAL A 160 12.87 -7.94 -8.95
CA VAL A 160 13.06 -9.37 -9.13
C VAL A 160 12.60 -9.71 -10.55
N GLU A 161 13.50 -10.28 -11.37
CA GLU A 161 13.22 -10.61 -12.77
C GLU A 161 13.42 -12.09 -13.04
N GLU A 162 12.51 -12.68 -13.82
CA GLU A 162 12.67 -14.02 -14.37
C GLU A 162 13.50 -13.96 -15.66
N LEU A 163 14.72 -14.51 -15.62
CA LEU A 163 15.65 -14.42 -16.75
C LEU A 163 15.25 -15.26 -17.98
N THR A 164 14.36 -16.23 -17.82
CA THR A 164 13.94 -17.17 -18.87
C THR A 164 12.78 -16.68 -19.71
N ASN A 165 12.10 -15.61 -19.29
CA ASN A 165 10.94 -15.07 -19.98
C ASN A 165 11.38 -14.07 -21.05
N LYS A 166 11.78 -14.58 -22.22
CA LYS A 166 11.98 -13.76 -23.41
C LYS A 166 10.62 -13.32 -23.93
N ALA A 167 10.26 -12.05 -23.69
CA ALA A 167 9.17 -11.38 -24.38
C ALA A 167 9.39 -11.36 -25.90
#